data_AF-A0A9E5UIX9-F1
#
_entry.id   AF-A0A9E5UIX9-F1
#
_cell.length_a   1.000
_cell.length_b   1.000
_cell.length_c   1.000
_cell.angle_alpha   90.00
_cell.angle_beta   90.00
_cell.angle_gamma   90.00
#
_symmetry.space_group_name_H-M   'P 1'
#
loop_
_entity.id
_entity.type
_entity.pdbx_description
1 polymer ?
#
loop_
_entity_poly.entity_id
_entity_poly.type
_entity_poly.pdbx_seq_one_letter_code
_entity_poly.pdbx_strand_id
1 'polypeptide(L)'
;MTSGKTSTYILVSLLFFAAIGLITGLYSGLLRIGFLSDTAPRQISPIAHGPLMINGFLGTLIGLERAAALEKKWAYFAPILMAVSTIILLSGLQISGQWLMLLGALGLTYVMGYLYYLQPKIYHLIMALGAASLLAGNILYVFNFPIYELVTWWAAFPMLTIFGERLELNRIMRPPKQAQQLFATLIFLWIGALALTNFNRYLGWLFASFLLISIAGWLIKYDVARRTIKSVAWTRYSAISLLTGYGWLILAGLFGLWKGFPTAGPIYDGLLHMIFVGFVFSMIFAHASVIIPSLSGKLVPYHKYFYLPLILLHLFLLARVIGDIAWWPVVRKIGSYGNVLAILLFLGGIVFQLFRTSRTKKSERIST
;
A
#
# COMPACT_ATOMS: atom_id res chain seq x y z
N MET A 1 -5.47 5.09 -34.77
CA MET A 1 -4.96 6.17 -33.89
C MET A 1 -3.88 5.60 -32.98
N THR A 2 -2.62 5.86 -33.29
CA THR A 2 -1.47 5.45 -32.49
C THR A 2 -1.50 6.22 -31.16
N SER A 3 -1.97 5.57 -30.10
CA SER A 3 -1.81 6.11 -28.74
C SER A 3 -0.32 6.18 -28.46
N GLY A 4 0.29 7.36 -28.62
CA GLY A 4 1.69 7.55 -28.29
C GLY A 4 1.92 7.25 -26.82
N LYS A 5 2.85 6.33 -26.51
CA LYS A 5 3.25 6.03 -25.13
C LYS A 5 3.58 7.33 -24.40
N THR A 6 3.03 7.49 -23.20
CA THR A 6 3.32 8.65 -22.35
C THR A 6 4.82 8.74 -22.11
N SER A 7 5.37 9.95 -22.19
CA SER A 7 6.80 10.18 -21.96
C SER A 7 7.22 9.72 -20.57
N THR A 8 8.34 8.99 -20.49
CA THR A 8 8.94 8.54 -19.22
C THR A 8 9.15 9.67 -18.22
N TYR A 9 9.45 10.89 -18.70
CA TYR A 9 9.62 12.05 -17.83
C TYR A 9 8.35 12.39 -17.03
N ILE A 10 7.17 12.30 -17.66
CA ILE A 10 5.88 12.56 -17.00
C ILE A 10 5.62 11.49 -15.92
N LEU A 11 5.90 10.23 -16.22
CA LEU A 11 5.75 9.13 -15.25
C LEU A 11 6.66 9.31 -14.04
N VAL A 12 7.93 9.69 -14.27
CA VAL A 12 8.89 9.95 -13.20
C VAL A 12 8.47 11.17 -12.37
N SER A 13 7.93 12.23 -12.98
CA SER A 13 7.38 13.37 -12.25
C SER A 13 6.21 12.98 -11.35
N LEU A 14 5.27 12.17 -11.83
CA LEU A 14 4.15 11.69 -11.00
C LEU A 14 4.61 10.75 -9.89
N LEU A 15 5.62 9.91 -10.16
CA LEU A 15 6.25 9.08 -9.13
C LEU A 15 6.91 9.93 -8.04
N PHE A 16 7.51 11.06 -8.40
CA PHE A 16 8.04 12.02 -7.44
C PHE A 16 6.95 12.60 -6.53
N PHE A 17 5.77 12.93 -7.06
CA PHE A 17 4.64 13.36 -6.22
C PHE A 17 4.13 12.26 -5.29
N ALA A 18 4.09 11.00 -5.74
CA ALA A 18 3.80 9.88 -4.84
C ALA A 18 4.85 9.80 -3.69
N ALA A 19 6.13 10.03 -3.99
CA ALA A 19 7.18 10.09 -2.98
C ALA A 19 7.01 11.27 -2.00
N ILE A 20 6.52 12.43 -2.46
CA ILE A 20 6.15 13.54 -1.56
C ILE A 20 5.05 13.09 -0.59
N GLY A 21 3.99 12.44 -1.08
CA GLY A 21 2.93 11.88 -0.23
C GLY A 21 3.46 10.91 0.81
N LEU A 22 4.41 10.04 0.41
CA LEU A 22 5.07 9.11 1.33
C LEU A 22 5.88 9.84 2.40
N ILE A 23 6.78 10.73 2.01
CA ILE A 23 7.68 11.42 2.94
C ILE A 23 6.88 12.28 3.93
N THR A 24 5.90 13.03 3.43
CA THR A 24 5.05 13.89 4.28
C THR A 24 4.09 13.07 5.15
N GLY A 25 3.59 11.93 4.66
CA GLY A 25 2.81 10.98 5.45
C GLY A 25 3.61 10.34 6.58
N LEU A 26 4.86 9.91 6.31
CA LEU A 26 5.78 9.41 7.34
C LEU A 26 6.09 10.48 8.39
N TYR A 27 6.38 11.71 7.95
CA TYR A 27 6.61 12.84 8.85
C TYR A 27 5.38 13.15 9.71
N SER A 28 4.19 13.22 9.12
CA SER A 28 2.93 13.41 9.87
C SER A 28 2.71 12.29 10.90
N GLY A 29 3.07 11.04 10.57
CA GLY A 29 3.05 9.92 11.52
C GLY A 29 4.03 10.09 12.69
N LEU A 30 5.25 10.59 12.43
CA LEU A 30 6.22 10.92 13.47
C LEU A 30 5.70 12.02 14.41
N LEU A 31 5.03 13.04 13.87
CA LEU A 31 4.40 14.09 14.68
C LEU A 31 3.35 13.51 15.64
N ARG A 32 2.56 12.50 15.21
CA ARG A 32 1.54 11.85 16.08
C ARG A 32 2.13 11.17 17.31
N ILE A 33 3.38 10.72 17.25
CA ILE A 33 4.06 10.04 18.36
C ILE A 33 4.95 10.99 19.19
N GLY A 34 4.85 12.30 18.93
CA GLY A 34 5.54 13.37 19.66
C GLY A 34 6.94 13.68 19.16
N PHE A 35 7.28 13.34 17.91
CA PHE A 35 8.55 13.74 17.33
C PHE A 35 8.57 15.25 17.09
N LEU A 36 9.50 15.96 17.74
CA LEU A 36 9.67 17.41 17.64
C LEU A 36 8.35 18.19 17.88
N SER A 37 7.46 17.72 18.75
CA SER A 37 6.16 18.37 19.00
C SER A 37 6.27 19.86 19.35
N ASP A 38 7.38 20.25 19.98
CA ASP A 38 7.56 21.60 20.53
C ASP A 38 8.22 22.54 19.51
N THR A 39 8.84 22.00 18.45
CA THR A 39 9.62 22.76 17.45
C THR A 39 9.16 22.52 16.01
N ALA A 40 8.21 21.60 15.79
CA ALA A 40 7.74 21.27 14.46
C ALA A 40 6.98 22.45 13.81
N PRO A 41 7.21 22.72 12.52
CA PRO A 41 6.40 23.68 11.78
C PRO A 41 4.92 23.28 11.87
N ARG A 42 4.05 24.22 12.28
CA ARG A 42 2.59 24.01 12.40
C ARG A 42 1.87 23.70 11.07
N GLN A 43 2.61 23.58 9.97
CA GLN A 43 2.06 23.46 8.62
C GLN A 43 1.53 22.05 8.30
N ILE A 44 2.13 20.99 8.85
CA ILE A 44 1.69 19.60 8.58
C ILE A 44 0.96 19.05 9.81
N SER A 45 -0.34 18.80 9.66
CA SER A 45 -1.17 18.24 10.73
C SER A 45 -0.78 16.79 11.05
N PRO A 46 -0.67 16.39 12.33
CA PRO A 46 -0.51 14.97 12.71
C PRO A 46 -1.69 14.09 12.26
N ILE A 47 -2.88 14.67 12.09
CA ILE A 47 -4.06 13.92 11.63
C ILE A 47 -3.98 13.60 10.14
N ALA A 48 -3.14 14.31 9.37
CA ALA A 48 -2.96 14.11 7.93
C ALA A 48 -2.25 12.79 7.57
N HIS A 49 -1.68 12.06 8.53
CA HIS A 49 -0.92 10.82 8.30
C HIS A 49 -1.69 9.82 7.43
N GLY A 50 -2.92 9.46 7.81
CA GLY A 50 -3.75 8.51 7.04
C GLY A 50 -4.05 9.00 5.61
N PRO A 51 -4.64 10.20 5.45
CA PRO A 51 -4.89 10.78 4.12
C PRO A 51 -3.65 10.83 3.22
N LEU A 52 -2.50 11.27 3.73
CA LEU A 52 -1.26 11.37 2.96
C LEU A 52 -0.72 9.99 2.55
N MET A 53 -0.75 9.01 3.46
CA MET A 53 -0.27 7.65 3.16
C MET A 53 -1.18 6.91 2.18
N ILE A 54 -2.50 6.99 2.34
CA ILE A 54 -3.43 6.20 1.53
C ILE A 54 -3.75 6.89 0.21
N ASN A 55 -4.17 8.15 0.24
CA ASN A 55 -4.55 8.87 -0.97
C ASN A 55 -3.33 9.45 -1.67
N GLY A 56 -2.50 10.19 -0.92
CA GLY A 56 -1.36 10.89 -1.49
C GLY A 56 -0.26 9.96 -2.02
N PHE A 57 0.09 8.92 -1.26
CA PHE A 57 1.08 7.94 -1.67
C PHE A 57 0.48 6.77 -2.44
N LEU A 58 -0.30 5.89 -1.79
CA LEU A 58 -0.78 4.66 -2.43
C LEU A 58 -1.73 4.93 -3.61
N GLY A 59 -2.67 5.87 -3.46
CA GLY A 59 -3.62 6.26 -4.50
C GLY A 59 -2.91 6.81 -5.74
N THR A 60 -1.93 7.69 -5.55
CA THR A 60 -1.08 8.18 -6.65
C THR A 60 -0.25 7.07 -7.28
N LEU A 61 0.46 6.24 -6.48
CA LEU A 61 1.36 5.21 -6.98
C LEU A 61 0.62 4.11 -7.75
N ILE A 62 -0.41 3.52 -7.14
CA ILE A 62 -1.23 2.47 -7.77
C ILE A 62 -1.96 3.05 -8.98
N GLY A 63 -2.54 4.25 -8.86
CA GLY A 63 -3.21 4.90 -9.98
C GLY A 63 -2.28 5.16 -11.16
N LEU A 64 -1.04 5.57 -10.89
CA LEU A 64 -0.02 5.81 -11.90
C LEU A 64 0.40 4.52 -12.60
N GLU A 65 0.60 3.44 -11.84
CA GLU A 65 0.94 2.13 -12.39
C GLU A 65 -0.17 1.62 -13.33
N ARG A 66 -1.43 1.74 -12.92
CA ARG A 66 -2.56 1.30 -13.74
C ARG A 66 -2.79 2.18 -14.96
N ALA A 67 -2.62 3.49 -14.82
CA ALA A 67 -2.68 4.42 -15.94
C ALA A 67 -1.57 4.13 -16.98
N ALA A 68 -0.36 3.82 -16.51
CA ALA A 68 0.74 3.41 -17.36
C ALA A 68 0.47 2.07 -18.06
N ALA A 69 -0.10 1.09 -17.38
CA ALA A 69 -0.48 -0.19 -17.96
C ALA A 69 -1.59 -0.07 -19.03
N LEU A 70 -2.54 0.85 -18.84
CA LEU A 70 -3.66 1.06 -19.76
C LEU A 70 -3.28 1.86 -21.01
N GLU A 71 -2.20 2.64 -20.95
CA GLU A 71 -1.69 3.50 -22.05
C GLU A 71 -2.76 4.45 -22.66
N LYS A 72 -3.70 4.93 -21.82
CA LYS A 72 -4.74 5.91 -22.18
C LYS A 72 -4.53 7.23 -21.44
N LYS A 73 -4.50 8.34 -22.17
CA LYS A 73 -4.28 9.69 -21.59
C LYS A 73 -5.25 10.05 -20.46
N TRP A 74 -6.52 9.68 -20.58
CA TRP A 74 -7.53 9.97 -19.55
C TRP A 74 -7.28 9.23 -18.24
N ALA A 75 -6.60 8.08 -18.27
CA ALA A 75 -6.35 7.28 -17.06
C ALA A 75 -5.42 8.00 -16.08
N TYR A 76 -4.60 8.93 -16.56
CA TYR A 76 -3.70 9.74 -15.74
C TYR A 76 -4.41 10.82 -14.92
N PHE A 77 -5.67 11.16 -15.22
CA PHE A 77 -6.41 12.13 -14.39
C PHE A 77 -6.51 11.67 -12.94
N ALA A 78 -6.74 10.38 -12.69
CA ALA A 78 -6.86 9.84 -11.35
C ALA A 78 -5.60 10.04 -10.48
N PRO A 79 -4.39 9.58 -10.88
CA PRO A 79 -3.18 9.81 -10.11
C PRO A 79 -2.76 11.29 -10.07
N ILE A 80 -3.06 12.10 -11.10
CA ILE A 80 -2.79 13.55 -11.06
C ILE A 80 -3.63 14.22 -9.97
N LEU A 81 -4.93 13.94 -9.90
CA LEU A 81 -5.81 14.51 -8.87
C LEU A 81 -5.37 14.10 -7.46
N MET A 82 -4.96 12.83 -7.28
CA MET A 82 -4.38 12.34 -6.02
C MET A 82 -3.08 13.08 -5.64
N ALA A 83 -2.17 13.24 -6.61
CA ALA A 83 -0.93 14.00 -6.41
C ALA A 83 -1.19 15.47 -6.04
N VAL A 84 -2.07 16.15 -6.79
CA VAL A 84 -2.42 17.55 -6.53
C VAL A 84 -3.12 17.69 -5.18
N SER A 85 -3.99 16.74 -4.80
CA SER A 85 -4.65 16.76 -3.49
C SER A 85 -3.65 16.80 -2.33
N THR A 86 -2.52 16.10 -2.47
CA THR A 86 -1.44 16.10 -1.47
C THR A 86 -0.86 17.50 -1.30
N ILE A 87 -0.57 18.20 -2.39
CA ILE A 87 -0.03 19.56 -2.35
C ILE A 87 -1.04 20.52 -1.71
N ILE A 88 -2.30 20.45 -2.13
CA ILE A 88 -3.38 21.30 -1.61
C ILE A 88 -3.60 21.09 -0.10
N LEU A 89 -3.57 19.84 0.38
CA LEU A 89 -3.64 19.54 1.81
C LEU A 89 -2.45 20.11 2.60
N LEU A 90 -1.24 20.00 2.05
CA LEU A 90 -0.03 20.53 2.68
C LEU A 90 0.00 22.07 2.69
N SER A 91 -0.70 22.72 1.77
CA SER A 91 -0.91 24.18 1.76
C SER A 91 -1.99 24.66 2.75
N GLY A 92 -2.60 23.75 3.53
CA GLY A 92 -3.63 24.09 4.52
C GLY A 92 -5.06 24.13 3.97
N LEU A 93 -5.27 23.92 2.67
CA LEU A 93 -6.58 23.95 2.02
C LEU A 93 -7.30 22.60 2.14
N GLN A 94 -7.69 22.24 3.36
CA GLN A 94 -8.21 20.90 3.69
C GLN A 94 -9.39 20.47 2.81
N ILE A 95 -10.43 21.32 2.71
CA ILE A 95 -11.66 21.01 1.96
C ILE A 95 -11.35 20.72 0.49
N SER A 96 -10.62 21.60 -0.18
CA SER A 96 -10.23 21.42 -1.58
C SER A 96 -9.41 20.15 -1.79
N GLY A 97 -8.50 19.83 -0.87
CA GLY A 97 -7.71 18.61 -0.91
C GLY A 97 -8.58 17.35 -0.80
N GLN A 98 -9.55 17.33 0.13
CA GLN A 98 -10.49 16.22 0.30
C GLN A 98 -11.33 15.96 -0.95
N TRP A 99 -11.87 17.00 -1.57
CA TRP A 99 -12.64 16.86 -2.82
C TRP A 99 -11.78 16.35 -3.98
N LEU A 100 -10.52 16.80 -4.09
CA LEU A 100 -9.59 16.27 -5.10
C LEU A 100 -9.27 14.78 -4.86
N MET A 101 -9.14 14.34 -3.60
CA MET A 101 -9.00 12.92 -3.27
C MET A 101 -10.23 12.11 -3.69
N LEU A 102 -11.44 12.65 -3.46
CA LEU A 102 -12.68 12.00 -3.89
C LEU A 102 -12.73 11.85 -5.42
N LEU A 103 -12.46 12.94 -6.15
CA LEU A 103 -12.44 12.92 -7.62
C LEU A 103 -11.35 11.99 -8.17
N GLY A 104 -10.17 11.96 -7.54
CA GLY A 104 -9.11 11.02 -7.87
C GLY A 104 -9.54 9.56 -7.67
N ALA A 105 -10.27 9.26 -6.59
CA ALA A 105 -10.73 7.91 -6.28
C ALA A 105 -11.86 7.46 -7.20
N LEU A 106 -12.74 8.39 -7.59
CA LEU A 106 -13.74 8.17 -8.64
C LEU A 106 -13.06 7.83 -9.98
N GLY A 107 -12.05 8.63 -10.36
CA GLY A 107 -11.25 8.37 -11.55
C GLY A 107 -10.56 7.01 -11.51
N LEU A 108 -9.94 6.65 -10.37
CA LEU A 108 -9.27 5.36 -10.22
C LEU A 108 -10.26 4.18 -10.28
N THR A 109 -11.44 4.34 -9.68
CA THR A 109 -12.54 3.36 -9.77
C THR A 109 -12.96 3.16 -11.22
N TYR A 110 -13.06 4.24 -11.99
CA TYR A 110 -13.35 4.17 -13.42
C TYR A 110 -12.22 3.49 -14.22
N VAL A 111 -10.94 3.80 -13.95
CA VAL A 111 -9.79 3.12 -14.57
C VAL A 111 -9.84 1.61 -14.34
N MET A 112 -10.02 1.19 -13.09
CA MET A 112 -10.05 -0.24 -12.74
C MET A 112 -11.31 -0.94 -13.27
N GLY A 113 -12.46 -0.27 -13.22
CA GLY A 113 -13.70 -0.78 -13.81
C GLY A 113 -13.59 -0.96 -15.33
N TYR A 114 -12.91 -0.03 -16.00
CA TYR A 114 -12.64 -0.14 -17.44
C TYR A 114 -11.67 -1.29 -17.76
N LEU A 115 -10.65 -1.53 -16.93
CA LEU A 115 -9.79 -2.71 -17.07
C LEU A 115 -10.57 -4.02 -16.93
N TYR A 116 -11.51 -4.08 -15.98
CA TYR A 116 -12.43 -5.21 -15.85
C TYR A 116 -13.35 -5.37 -17.07
N TYR A 117 -13.89 -4.27 -17.60
CA TYR A 117 -14.70 -4.31 -18.83
C TYR A 117 -13.91 -4.88 -20.02
N LEU A 118 -12.66 -4.45 -20.20
CA LEU A 118 -11.79 -4.96 -21.27
C LEU A 118 -11.44 -6.44 -21.09
N GLN A 119 -11.25 -6.88 -19.84
CA GLN A 119 -10.87 -8.25 -19.51
C GLN A 119 -11.64 -8.73 -18.28
N PRO A 120 -12.83 -9.34 -18.48
CA PRO A 120 -13.74 -9.73 -17.39
C PRO A 120 -13.20 -10.95 -16.65
N LYS A 121 -12.24 -10.69 -15.76
CA LYS A 121 -11.56 -11.68 -14.92
C LYS A 121 -11.73 -11.31 -13.46
N ILE A 122 -11.84 -12.32 -12.61
CA ILE A 122 -12.10 -12.14 -11.17
C ILE A 122 -11.05 -11.26 -10.49
N TYR A 123 -9.78 -11.36 -10.87
CA TYR A 123 -8.72 -10.52 -10.31
C TYR A 123 -8.88 -9.03 -10.67
N HIS A 124 -9.33 -8.70 -11.88
CA HIS A 124 -9.66 -7.31 -12.25
C HIS A 124 -10.88 -6.79 -11.49
N LEU A 125 -11.89 -7.64 -11.27
CA LEU A 125 -13.04 -7.28 -10.44
C LEU A 125 -12.60 -6.97 -9.00
N ILE A 126 -11.75 -7.81 -8.41
CA ILE A 126 -11.22 -7.60 -7.07
C ILE A 126 -10.43 -6.28 -6.99
N MET A 127 -9.57 -5.98 -7.97
CA MET A 127 -8.86 -4.69 -8.03
C MET A 127 -9.82 -3.49 -8.17
N ALA A 128 -10.88 -3.63 -8.98
CA ALA A 128 -11.90 -2.60 -9.12
C ALA A 128 -12.67 -2.36 -7.81
N LEU A 129 -12.98 -3.41 -7.05
CA LEU A 129 -13.56 -3.30 -5.71
C LEU A 129 -12.60 -2.65 -4.72
N GLY A 130 -11.29 -2.85 -4.89
CA GLY A 130 -10.26 -2.09 -4.16
C GLY A 130 -10.38 -0.59 -4.41
N ALA A 131 -10.40 -0.16 -5.67
CA ALA A 131 -10.58 1.25 -6.00
C ALA A 131 -11.93 1.81 -5.54
N ALA A 132 -13.01 1.03 -5.65
CA ALA A 132 -14.33 1.40 -5.11
C ALA A 132 -14.32 1.56 -3.59
N SER A 133 -13.51 0.77 -2.87
CA SER A 133 -13.32 0.92 -1.41
C SER A 133 -12.60 2.23 -1.07
N LEU A 134 -11.61 2.64 -1.87
CA LEU A 134 -10.98 3.96 -1.72
C LEU A 134 -12.01 5.09 -1.89
N LEU A 135 -12.87 4.97 -2.91
CA LEU A 135 -13.96 5.90 -3.18
C LEU A 135 -14.93 5.98 -1.99
N ALA A 136 -15.38 4.84 -1.46
CA ALA A 136 -16.24 4.79 -0.29
C ALA A 136 -15.60 5.48 0.93
N GLY A 137 -14.32 5.20 1.22
CA GLY A 137 -13.59 5.85 2.29
C GLY A 137 -13.47 7.37 2.10
N ASN A 138 -13.26 7.83 0.86
CA ASN A 138 -13.15 9.27 0.56
C ASN A 138 -14.50 10.00 0.59
N ILE A 139 -15.60 9.33 0.25
CA ILE A 139 -16.95 9.88 0.44
C ILE A 139 -17.15 10.17 1.93
N LEU A 140 -16.93 9.18 2.79
CA LEU A 140 -17.03 9.34 4.24
C LEU A 140 -16.09 10.46 4.75
N TYR A 141 -14.88 10.55 4.20
CA TYR A 141 -13.91 11.56 4.60
C TYR A 141 -14.35 12.98 4.27
N VAL A 142 -14.89 13.22 3.08
CA VAL A 142 -15.45 14.53 2.68
C VAL A 142 -16.66 14.92 3.54
N PHE A 143 -17.45 13.94 3.97
CA PHE A 143 -18.56 14.15 4.91
C PHE A 143 -18.12 14.23 6.38
N ASN A 144 -16.81 14.37 6.65
CA ASN A 144 -16.22 14.55 7.99
C ASN A 144 -16.49 13.39 8.97
N PHE A 145 -16.72 12.18 8.46
CA PHE A 145 -16.76 11.00 9.33
C PHE A 145 -15.40 10.79 10.01
N PRO A 146 -15.38 10.31 11.27
CA PRO A 146 -14.12 10.02 11.95
C PRO A 146 -13.27 9.00 11.20
N ILE A 147 -11.94 9.18 11.20
CA ILE A 147 -11.01 8.28 10.48
C ILE A 147 -11.21 6.81 10.88
N TYR A 148 -11.49 6.53 12.16
CA TYR A 148 -11.67 5.16 12.64
C TYR A 148 -12.91 4.45 12.07
N GLU A 149 -13.85 5.17 11.44
CA GLU A 149 -15.02 4.59 10.78
C GLU A 149 -14.72 4.28 9.31
N LEU A 150 -13.94 5.14 8.64
CA LEU A 150 -13.62 4.99 7.21
C LEU A 150 -12.32 4.22 6.92
N VAL A 151 -11.43 4.04 7.92
CA VAL A 151 -10.09 3.47 7.71
C VAL A 151 -10.15 2.02 7.20
N THR A 152 -11.21 1.28 7.49
CA THR A 152 -11.41 -0.09 6.99
C THR A 152 -11.56 -0.09 5.47
N TRP A 153 -12.27 0.88 4.90
CA TRP A 153 -12.38 1.08 3.45
C TRP A 153 -11.04 1.48 2.84
N TRP A 154 -10.30 2.37 3.50
CA TRP A 154 -8.94 2.74 3.09
C TRP A 154 -7.93 1.60 3.18
N ALA A 155 -8.06 0.70 4.14
CA ALA A 155 -7.26 -0.52 4.23
C ALA A 155 -7.62 -1.53 3.14
N ALA A 156 -8.91 -1.67 2.83
CA ALA A 156 -9.38 -2.55 1.76
C ALA A 156 -8.83 -2.17 0.38
N PHE A 157 -8.62 -0.88 0.10
CA PHE A 157 -8.08 -0.41 -1.18
C PHE A 157 -6.77 -1.11 -1.61
N PRO A 158 -5.63 -0.93 -0.90
CA PRO A 158 -4.39 -1.60 -1.27
C PRO A 158 -4.50 -3.12 -1.10
N MET A 159 -5.22 -3.61 -0.08
CA MET A 159 -5.32 -5.05 0.17
C MET A 159 -6.02 -5.80 -0.97
N LEU A 160 -7.18 -5.31 -1.43
CA LEU A 160 -7.89 -5.88 -2.57
C LEU A 160 -7.08 -5.73 -3.86
N THR A 161 -6.43 -4.59 -4.07
CA THR A 161 -5.53 -4.41 -5.23
C THR A 161 -4.46 -5.50 -5.24
N ILE A 162 -3.76 -5.68 -4.11
CA ILE A 162 -2.75 -6.71 -3.92
C ILE A 162 -3.34 -8.11 -4.13
N PHE A 163 -4.47 -8.45 -3.52
CA PHE A 163 -5.09 -9.77 -3.65
C PHE A 163 -5.45 -10.09 -5.11
N GLY A 164 -5.96 -9.09 -5.83
CA GLY A 164 -6.20 -9.17 -7.27
C GLY A 164 -4.92 -9.44 -8.05
N GLU A 165 -3.89 -8.64 -7.86
CA GLU A 165 -2.58 -8.82 -8.52
C GLU A 165 -1.95 -10.18 -8.23
N ARG A 166 -2.05 -10.66 -6.99
CA ARG A 166 -1.55 -12.00 -6.62
C ARG A 166 -2.32 -13.10 -7.35
N LEU A 167 -3.64 -12.98 -7.44
CA LEU A 167 -4.46 -13.93 -8.19
C LEU A 167 -4.16 -13.89 -9.70
N GLU A 168 -3.87 -12.72 -10.26
CA GLU A 168 -3.44 -12.54 -11.64
C GLU A 168 -2.10 -13.26 -11.92
N LEU A 169 -1.09 -13.04 -11.06
CA LEU A 169 0.24 -13.65 -11.20
C LEU A 169 0.21 -15.18 -10.99
N ASN A 170 -0.71 -15.67 -10.16
CA ASN A 170 -0.92 -17.11 -9.96
C ASN A 170 -1.56 -17.81 -11.17
N ARG A 171 -1.90 -17.10 -12.26
CA ARG A 171 -2.32 -17.72 -13.53
C ARG A 171 -1.27 -18.68 -14.09
N ILE A 172 0.01 -18.42 -13.84
CA ILE A 172 1.12 -19.29 -14.26
C ILE A 172 1.03 -20.65 -13.53
N MET A 173 0.62 -20.62 -12.27
CA MET A 173 0.50 -21.78 -11.38
C MET A 173 -0.81 -22.55 -11.53
N ARG A 174 -1.84 -21.93 -12.13
CA ARG A 174 -3.17 -22.48 -12.37
C ARG A 174 -3.76 -23.18 -11.12
N PRO A 175 -4.01 -22.46 -10.01
CA PRO A 175 -4.65 -23.06 -8.84
C PRO A 175 -6.01 -23.67 -9.23
N PRO A 176 -6.45 -24.76 -8.56
CA PRO A 176 -7.72 -25.42 -8.87
C PRO A 176 -8.88 -24.43 -8.91
N LYS A 177 -9.87 -24.64 -9.80
CA LYS A 177 -11.03 -23.74 -9.92
C LYS A 177 -11.74 -23.51 -8.58
N GLN A 178 -11.89 -24.58 -7.79
CA GLN A 178 -12.47 -24.51 -6.43
C GLN A 178 -11.67 -23.59 -5.50
N ALA A 179 -10.33 -23.58 -5.59
CA ALA A 179 -9.50 -22.68 -4.80
C ALA A 179 -9.71 -21.22 -5.21
N GLN A 180 -9.84 -20.94 -6.52
CA GLN A 180 -10.14 -19.60 -7.01
C GLN A 180 -11.54 -19.11 -6.56
N GLN A 181 -12.55 -19.98 -6.61
CA GLN A 181 -13.90 -19.70 -6.13
C GLN A 181 -13.93 -19.45 -4.62
N LEU A 182 -13.21 -20.26 -3.84
CA LEU A 182 -13.07 -20.07 -2.40
C LEU A 182 -12.43 -18.71 -2.10
N PHE A 183 -11.35 -18.35 -2.79
CA PHE A 183 -10.69 -17.06 -2.58
C PHE A 183 -11.60 -15.88 -2.89
N ALA A 184 -12.30 -15.92 -4.02
CA ALA A 184 -13.28 -14.90 -4.39
C ALA A 184 -14.38 -14.78 -3.32
N THR A 185 -14.93 -15.91 -2.87
CA THR A 185 -15.96 -15.96 -1.82
C THR A 185 -15.45 -15.33 -0.52
N LEU A 186 -14.24 -15.69 -0.08
CA LEU A 186 -13.63 -15.09 1.11
C LEU A 186 -13.47 -13.57 0.98
N ILE A 187 -13.08 -13.07 -0.19
CA ILE A 187 -12.97 -11.63 -0.46
C ILE A 187 -14.32 -10.93 -0.38
N PHE A 188 -15.36 -11.48 -1.03
CA PHE A 188 -16.70 -10.88 -1.00
C PHE A 188 -17.29 -10.88 0.42
N LEU A 189 -17.13 -11.98 1.16
CA LEU A 189 -17.52 -12.05 2.57
C LEU A 189 -16.74 -11.03 3.41
N TRP A 190 -15.44 -10.85 3.14
CA TRP A 190 -14.61 -9.91 3.88
C TRP A 190 -15.06 -8.46 3.64
N ILE A 191 -15.33 -8.08 2.39
CA ILE A 191 -15.93 -6.78 2.06
C ILE A 191 -17.28 -6.60 2.77
N GLY A 192 -18.12 -7.63 2.78
CA GLY A 192 -19.39 -7.62 3.52
C GLY A 192 -19.20 -7.43 5.03
N ALA A 193 -18.17 -8.04 5.62
CA ALA A 193 -17.82 -7.87 7.02
C ALA A 193 -17.33 -6.44 7.32
N LEU A 194 -16.55 -5.82 6.42
CA LEU A 194 -16.18 -4.41 6.53
C LEU A 194 -17.39 -3.50 6.43
N ALA A 195 -18.34 -3.77 5.52
CA ALA A 195 -19.60 -3.04 5.48
C ALA A 195 -20.36 -3.16 6.81
N LEU A 196 -20.44 -4.38 7.38
CA LEU A 196 -21.07 -4.66 8.66
C LEU A 196 -20.42 -3.89 9.82
N THR A 197 -19.12 -3.56 9.78
CA THR A 197 -18.47 -2.76 10.84
C THR A 197 -19.10 -1.38 11.04
N ASN A 198 -19.76 -0.82 10.01
CA ASN A 198 -20.45 0.47 10.11
C ASN A 198 -21.77 0.37 10.87
N PHE A 199 -22.39 -0.81 10.93
CA PHE A 199 -23.68 -1.04 11.61
C PHE A 199 -23.48 -1.72 12.97
N ASN A 200 -22.60 -2.73 13.01
CA ASN A 200 -22.21 -3.43 14.22
C ASN A 200 -20.70 -3.65 14.21
N ARG A 201 -19.98 -2.71 14.84
CA ARG A 201 -18.51 -2.68 14.85
C ARG A 201 -17.89 -3.97 15.40
N TYR A 202 -18.49 -4.54 16.45
CA TYR A 202 -17.99 -5.77 17.07
C TYR A 202 -18.13 -6.97 16.14
N LEU A 203 -19.35 -7.27 15.67
CA LEU A 203 -19.60 -8.42 14.80
C LEU A 203 -18.89 -8.28 13.45
N GLY A 204 -18.97 -7.10 12.83
CA GLY A 204 -18.30 -6.83 11.56
C GLY A 204 -16.79 -7.08 11.66
N TRP A 205 -16.16 -6.60 12.73
CA TRP A 205 -14.72 -6.78 12.89
C TRP A 205 -14.32 -8.20 13.26
N LEU A 206 -15.13 -8.89 14.08
CA LEU A 206 -14.94 -10.31 14.41
C LEU A 206 -14.90 -11.15 13.13
N PHE A 207 -15.91 -11.00 12.25
CA PHE A 207 -15.96 -11.70 10.97
C PHE A 207 -14.82 -11.27 10.05
N ALA A 208 -14.54 -9.97 9.94
CA ALA A 208 -13.45 -9.45 9.10
C ALA A 208 -12.09 -10.04 9.53
N SER A 209 -11.85 -10.17 10.83
CA SER A 209 -10.62 -10.73 11.39
C SER A 209 -10.46 -12.22 11.07
N PHE A 210 -11.52 -13.02 11.23
CA PHE A 210 -11.51 -14.44 10.87
C PHE A 210 -11.31 -14.67 9.37
N LEU A 211 -12.00 -13.88 8.55
CA LEU A 211 -11.88 -13.93 7.09
C LEU A 211 -10.49 -13.49 6.64
N LEU A 212 -9.87 -12.51 7.31
CA LEU A 212 -8.51 -12.09 7.00
C LEU A 212 -7.48 -13.20 7.23
N ILE A 213 -7.59 -13.95 8.33
CA ILE A 213 -6.77 -15.15 8.58
C ILE A 213 -6.98 -16.18 7.48
N SER A 214 -8.23 -16.40 7.09
CA SER A 214 -8.59 -17.37 6.03
C SER A 214 -8.01 -16.98 4.67
N ILE A 215 -8.08 -15.70 4.29
CA ILE A 215 -7.47 -15.15 3.07
C ILE A 215 -5.95 -15.33 3.10
N ALA A 216 -5.31 -15.00 4.22
CA ALA A 216 -3.86 -15.16 4.36
C ALA A 216 -3.43 -16.64 4.28
N GLY A 217 -4.18 -17.54 4.91
CA GLY A 217 -3.97 -18.99 4.81
C GLY A 217 -4.12 -19.51 3.37
N TRP A 218 -5.10 -18.98 2.63
CA TRP A 218 -5.23 -19.28 1.21
C TRP A 218 -4.02 -18.82 0.41
N LEU A 219 -3.56 -17.57 0.62
CA LEU A 219 -2.40 -17.01 -0.06
C LEU A 219 -1.14 -17.83 0.22
N ILE A 220 -0.87 -18.22 1.47
CA ILE A 220 0.29 -19.06 1.81
C ILE A 220 0.23 -20.42 1.09
N LYS A 221 -0.96 -21.00 0.97
CA LYS A 221 -1.14 -22.33 0.37
C LYS A 221 -1.01 -22.31 -1.16
N TYR A 222 -1.60 -21.32 -1.82
CA TYR A 222 -1.79 -21.31 -3.27
C TYR A 222 -0.97 -20.27 -4.03
N ASP A 223 -0.34 -19.30 -3.36
CA ASP A 223 0.51 -18.31 -4.03
C ASP A 223 1.84 -18.90 -4.49
N VAL A 224 2.27 -18.49 -5.68
CA VAL A 224 3.57 -18.82 -6.27
C VAL A 224 4.75 -18.49 -5.34
N ALA A 225 4.61 -17.52 -4.44
CA ALA A 225 5.61 -17.14 -3.42
C ALA A 225 6.20 -18.33 -2.67
N ARG A 226 5.37 -19.33 -2.33
CA ARG A 226 5.81 -20.55 -1.62
C ARG A 226 6.80 -21.38 -2.44
N ARG A 227 6.72 -21.32 -3.77
CA ARG A 227 7.66 -22.01 -4.67
C ARG A 227 8.85 -21.14 -5.00
N THR A 228 8.62 -19.86 -5.30
CA THR A 228 9.67 -18.89 -5.69
C THR A 228 10.60 -18.50 -4.55
N ILE A 229 10.30 -18.86 -3.30
CA ILE A 229 11.24 -18.73 -2.18
C ILE A 229 12.54 -19.52 -2.42
N LYS A 230 12.50 -20.58 -3.24
CA LYS A 230 13.67 -21.37 -3.63
C LYS A 230 14.45 -20.78 -4.83
N SER A 231 13.95 -19.70 -5.43
CA SER A 231 14.61 -19.02 -6.56
C SER A 231 15.81 -18.19 -6.09
N VAL A 232 16.33 -17.32 -6.97
CA VAL A 232 17.48 -16.44 -6.69
C VAL A 232 17.11 -14.96 -6.89
N ALA A 233 17.95 -14.07 -6.36
CA ALA A 233 17.87 -12.62 -6.55
C ALA A 233 16.48 -12.02 -6.23
N TRP A 234 15.96 -11.15 -7.10
CA TRP A 234 14.68 -10.47 -6.92
C TRP A 234 13.52 -11.42 -6.68
N THR A 235 13.47 -12.54 -7.39
CA THR A 235 12.38 -13.51 -7.27
C THR A 235 12.30 -14.11 -5.87
N ARG A 236 13.45 -14.45 -5.26
CA ARG A 236 13.50 -14.93 -3.87
C ARG A 236 13.22 -13.83 -2.86
N TYR A 237 13.79 -12.65 -3.06
CA TYR A 237 13.54 -11.49 -2.20
C TYR A 237 12.04 -11.13 -2.13
N SER A 238 11.41 -11.09 -3.30
CA SER A 238 9.99 -10.82 -3.47
C SER A 238 9.15 -11.90 -2.79
N ALA A 239 9.48 -13.19 -2.98
CA ALA A 239 8.83 -14.30 -2.28
C ALA A 239 8.92 -14.21 -0.75
N ILE A 240 10.09 -13.87 -0.20
CA ILE A 240 10.27 -13.71 1.25
C ILE A 240 9.39 -12.57 1.76
N SER A 241 9.40 -11.42 1.07
CA SER A 241 8.60 -10.25 1.43
C SER A 241 7.09 -10.54 1.38
N LEU A 242 6.63 -11.29 0.36
CA LEU A 242 5.24 -11.75 0.24
C LEU A 242 4.84 -12.64 1.44
N LEU A 243 5.64 -13.67 1.73
CA LEU A 243 5.32 -14.65 2.76
C LEU A 243 5.36 -14.04 4.17
N THR A 244 6.29 -13.14 4.46
CA THR A 244 6.31 -12.41 5.74
C THR A 244 5.10 -11.47 5.85
N GLY A 245 4.71 -10.82 4.75
CA GLY A 245 3.48 -10.03 4.69
C GLY A 245 2.22 -10.85 4.99
N TYR A 246 2.11 -12.06 4.44
CA TYR A 246 0.99 -12.96 4.75
C TYR A 246 0.98 -13.37 6.22
N GLY A 247 2.15 -13.57 6.83
CA GLY A 247 2.28 -13.77 8.27
C GLY A 247 1.70 -12.61 9.08
N TRP A 248 1.98 -11.37 8.67
CA TRP A 248 1.40 -10.18 9.32
C TRP A 248 -0.12 -10.08 9.18
N LEU A 249 -0.71 -10.55 8.08
CA LEU A 249 -2.17 -10.61 7.96
C LEU A 249 -2.80 -11.61 8.94
N ILE A 250 -2.16 -12.77 9.15
CA ILE A 250 -2.60 -13.73 10.16
C ILE A 250 -2.52 -13.08 11.55
N LEU A 251 -1.39 -12.44 11.87
CA LEU A 251 -1.22 -11.74 13.15
C LEU A 251 -2.23 -10.61 13.33
N ALA A 252 -2.51 -9.82 12.29
CA ALA A 252 -3.53 -8.77 12.32
C ALA A 252 -4.92 -9.33 12.62
N GLY A 253 -5.30 -10.44 11.97
CA GLY A 253 -6.58 -11.10 12.23
C GLY A 253 -6.64 -11.69 13.65
N LEU A 254 -5.61 -12.39 14.11
CA LEU A 254 -5.56 -12.92 15.48
C LEU A 254 -5.63 -11.81 16.53
N PHE A 255 -4.91 -10.72 16.29
CA PHE A 255 -4.93 -9.55 17.15
C PHE A 255 -6.31 -8.88 17.15
N GLY A 256 -6.97 -8.80 15.99
CA GLY A 256 -8.33 -8.30 15.85
C GLY A 256 -9.37 -9.14 16.59
N LEU A 257 -9.24 -10.48 16.56
CA LEU A 257 -10.08 -11.37 17.35
C LEU A 257 -9.86 -11.19 18.86
N TRP A 258 -8.62 -10.93 19.28
CA TRP A 258 -8.28 -10.77 20.69
C TRP A 258 -8.66 -9.39 21.27
N LYS A 259 -8.37 -8.31 20.54
CA LYS A 259 -8.50 -6.93 21.02
C LYS A 259 -9.69 -6.16 20.45
N GLY A 260 -10.40 -6.73 19.47
CA GLY A 260 -11.45 -6.03 18.74
C GLY A 260 -10.89 -4.91 17.85
N PHE A 261 -11.71 -3.90 17.56
CA PHE A 261 -11.33 -2.74 16.76
C PHE A 261 -11.59 -1.42 17.50
N PRO A 262 -10.66 -1.02 18.39
CA PRO A 262 -10.78 0.24 19.10
C PRO A 262 -10.78 1.44 18.14
N THR A 263 -11.21 2.60 18.62
CA THR A 263 -11.31 3.83 17.81
C THR A 263 -10.04 4.69 17.85
N ALA A 264 -9.17 4.47 18.84
CA ALA A 264 -7.90 5.18 19.02
C ALA A 264 -6.96 4.40 19.96
N GLY A 265 -5.75 4.93 20.16
CA GLY A 265 -4.78 4.44 21.14
C GLY A 265 -3.76 3.41 20.59
N PRO A 266 -2.90 2.85 21.46
CA PRO A 266 -1.82 1.94 21.06
C PRO A 266 -2.33 0.69 20.34
N ILE A 267 -3.41 0.09 20.84
CA ILE A 267 -3.99 -1.13 20.22
C ILE A 267 -4.51 -0.84 18.81
N TYR A 268 -5.13 0.32 18.59
CA TYR A 268 -5.53 0.78 17.25
C TYR A 268 -4.32 1.00 16.34
N ASP A 269 -3.26 1.61 16.87
CA ASP A 269 -1.99 1.83 16.17
C ASP A 269 -1.38 0.50 15.69
N GLY A 270 -1.20 -0.46 16.60
CA GLY A 270 -0.65 -1.77 16.31
C GLY A 270 -1.43 -2.51 15.23
N LEU A 271 -2.77 -2.55 15.33
CA LEU A 271 -3.65 -3.17 14.33
C LEU A 271 -3.44 -2.61 12.92
N LEU A 272 -3.50 -1.29 12.79
CA LEU A 272 -3.34 -0.64 11.49
C LEU A 272 -1.94 -0.85 10.93
N HIS A 273 -0.90 -0.81 11.77
CA HIS A 273 0.47 -0.97 11.30
C HIS A 273 0.82 -2.43 10.98
N MET A 274 0.18 -3.43 11.60
CA MET A 274 0.28 -4.81 11.11
C MET A 274 -0.22 -4.94 9.67
N ILE A 275 -1.31 -4.25 9.32
CA ILE A 275 -1.87 -4.25 7.96
C ILE A 275 -1.01 -3.40 7.02
N PHE A 276 -0.80 -2.12 7.33
CA PHE A 276 -0.15 -1.20 6.39
C PHE A 276 1.37 -1.40 6.33
N VAL A 277 2.05 -1.59 7.46
CA VAL A 277 3.51 -1.79 7.47
C VAL A 277 3.85 -3.27 7.30
N GLY A 278 3.19 -4.14 8.06
CA GLY A 278 3.49 -5.58 8.06
C GLY A 278 3.14 -6.25 6.74
N PHE A 279 1.97 -5.93 6.18
CA PHE A 279 1.54 -6.48 4.90
C PHE A 279 1.80 -5.53 3.73
N VAL A 280 1.18 -4.34 3.68
CA VAL A 280 1.23 -3.48 2.47
C VAL A 280 2.65 -3.03 2.13
N PHE A 281 3.46 -2.58 3.10
CA PHE A 281 4.86 -2.21 2.80
C PHE A 281 5.74 -3.41 2.40
N SER A 282 5.51 -4.60 2.95
CA SER A 282 6.19 -5.81 2.47
C SER A 282 5.83 -6.12 1.01
N MET A 283 4.58 -5.85 0.59
CA MET A 283 4.17 -5.96 -0.81
C MET A 283 4.84 -4.91 -1.70
N ILE A 284 4.96 -3.66 -1.22
CA ILE A 284 5.69 -2.60 -1.93
C ILE A 284 7.16 -2.99 -2.12
N PHE A 285 7.81 -3.49 -1.06
CA PHE A 285 9.20 -3.96 -1.15
C PHE A 285 9.32 -5.11 -2.15
N ALA A 286 8.39 -6.07 -2.12
CA ALA A 286 8.34 -7.19 -3.05
C ALA A 286 8.25 -6.77 -4.52
N HIS A 287 7.46 -5.74 -4.83
CA HIS A 287 7.12 -5.33 -6.20
C HIS A 287 7.96 -4.15 -6.72
N ALA A 288 8.81 -3.54 -5.91
CA ALA A 288 9.64 -2.41 -6.32
C ALA A 288 10.48 -2.71 -7.59
N SER A 289 10.94 -3.96 -7.75
CA SER A 289 11.70 -4.42 -8.92
C SER A 289 10.86 -4.49 -10.21
N VAL A 290 9.54 -4.41 -10.11
CA VAL A 290 8.58 -4.41 -11.23
C VAL A 290 8.02 -3.00 -11.46
N ILE A 291 7.59 -2.33 -10.39
CA ILE A 291 6.98 -0.99 -10.44
C ILE A 291 7.97 0.07 -10.94
N ILE A 292 9.21 0.06 -10.43
CA ILE A 292 10.19 1.09 -10.79
C ILE A 292 10.57 0.99 -12.28
N PRO A 293 10.87 -0.20 -12.85
CA PRO A 293 11.13 -0.29 -14.28
C PRO A 293 9.93 0.04 -15.17
N SER A 294 8.71 -0.33 -14.77
CA SER A 294 7.51 -0.06 -15.58
C SER A 294 7.22 1.45 -15.69
N LEU A 295 7.54 2.23 -14.66
CA LEU A 295 7.31 3.68 -14.64
C LEU A 295 8.51 4.51 -15.10
N SER A 296 9.73 4.09 -14.77
CA SER A 296 10.95 4.86 -15.08
C SER A 296 11.70 4.39 -16.32
N GLY A 297 11.35 3.22 -16.86
CA GLY A 297 12.10 2.54 -17.93
C GLY A 297 13.50 2.06 -17.51
N LYS A 298 13.85 2.18 -16.22
CA LYS A 298 15.17 1.81 -15.69
C LYS A 298 15.07 0.56 -14.82
N LEU A 299 15.86 -0.46 -15.15
CA LEU A 299 16.00 -1.66 -14.33
C LEU A 299 16.76 -1.33 -13.03
N VAL A 300 16.24 -1.84 -11.92
CA VAL A 300 16.94 -1.79 -10.62
C VAL A 300 17.74 -3.09 -10.46
N PRO A 301 19.09 -3.04 -10.46
CA PRO A 301 19.89 -4.23 -10.24
C PRO A 301 19.68 -4.77 -8.83
N TYR A 302 19.60 -6.09 -8.72
CA TYR A 302 19.47 -6.76 -7.43
C TYR A 302 20.75 -6.60 -6.59
N HIS A 303 20.58 -6.43 -5.28
CA HIS A 303 21.68 -6.43 -4.31
C HIS A 303 21.22 -6.98 -2.96
N LYS A 304 22.10 -7.70 -2.24
CA LYS A 304 21.77 -8.30 -0.93
C LYS A 304 21.38 -7.26 0.13
N TYR A 305 21.79 -6.00 -0.05
CA TYR A 305 21.41 -4.87 0.81
C TYR A 305 19.91 -4.77 1.05
N PHE A 306 19.05 -5.09 0.08
CA PHE A 306 17.60 -4.95 0.23
C PHE A 306 16.99 -5.84 1.33
N TYR A 307 17.69 -6.87 1.81
CA TYR A 307 17.28 -7.62 2.99
C TYR A 307 17.40 -6.82 4.28
N LEU A 308 18.36 -5.89 4.39
CA LEU A 308 18.53 -5.07 5.58
C LEU A 308 17.28 -4.25 5.90
N PRO A 309 16.75 -3.38 5.01
CA PRO A 309 15.54 -2.64 5.32
C PRO A 309 14.33 -3.56 5.51
N LEU A 310 14.24 -4.71 4.85
CA LEU A 310 13.16 -5.68 5.07
C LEU A 310 13.20 -6.27 6.49
N ILE A 311 14.38 -6.68 6.96
CA ILE A 311 14.57 -7.19 8.32
C ILE A 311 14.25 -6.10 9.35
N LEU A 312 14.77 -4.89 9.15
CA LEU A 312 14.49 -3.76 10.03
C LEU A 312 13.00 -3.42 10.08
N LEU A 313 12.31 -3.45 8.93
CA LEU A 313 10.86 -3.21 8.84
C LEU A 313 10.10 -4.16 9.78
N HIS A 314 10.42 -5.45 9.74
CA HIS A 314 9.74 -6.46 10.55
C HIS A 314 10.14 -6.44 12.03
N LEU A 315 11.42 -6.30 12.35
CA LEU A 315 11.90 -6.25 13.74
C LEU A 315 11.34 -5.03 14.47
N PHE A 316 11.35 -3.85 13.84
CA PHE A 316 10.82 -2.65 14.45
C PHE A 316 9.29 -2.63 14.51
N LEU A 317 8.60 -3.26 13.56
CA LEU A 317 7.16 -3.44 13.66
C LEU A 317 6.80 -4.38 14.84
N LEU A 318 7.55 -5.45 15.04
CA LEU A 318 7.38 -6.32 16.20
C LEU A 318 7.60 -5.56 17.50
N ALA A 319 8.68 -4.78 17.60
CA ALA A 319 8.93 -3.93 18.78
C ALA A 319 7.78 -2.94 19.01
N ARG A 320 7.28 -2.31 17.94
CA ARG A 320 6.15 -1.38 17.99
C ARG A 320 4.90 -2.04 18.58
N VAL A 321 4.51 -3.19 18.03
CA VAL A 321 3.35 -3.98 18.49
C VAL A 321 3.51 -4.44 19.94
N ILE A 322 4.70 -4.91 20.34
CA ILE A 322 4.97 -5.27 21.73
C ILE A 322 4.79 -4.05 22.64
N GLY A 323 5.31 -2.90 22.23
CA GLY A 323 5.11 -1.64 22.93
C GLY A 323 3.64 -1.23 23.03
N ASP A 324 2.84 -1.47 21.99
CA ASP A 324 1.40 -1.22 21.99
C ASP A 324 0.64 -2.13 22.97
N ILE A 325 0.95 -3.43 22.97
CA ILE A 325 0.32 -4.42 23.86
C ILE A 325 0.69 -4.17 25.32
N ALA A 326 1.98 -3.93 25.58
CA ALA A 326 2.52 -3.76 26.92
C ALA A 326 2.32 -2.34 27.47
N TRP A 327 1.72 -1.43 26.68
CA TRP A 327 1.58 -0.01 27.02
C TRP A 327 2.92 0.65 27.35
N TRP A 328 3.97 0.31 26.60
CA TRP A 328 5.32 0.87 26.76
C TRP A 328 5.60 1.93 25.69
N PRO A 329 5.41 3.23 25.99
CA PRO A 329 5.44 4.27 24.96
C PRO A 329 6.83 4.43 24.33
N VAL A 330 7.90 4.18 25.10
CA VAL A 330 9.29 4.27 24.63
C VAL A 330 9.57 3.19 23.58
N VAL A 331 9.21 1.94 23.86
CA VAL A 331 9.41 0.82 22.93
C VAL A 331 8.62 1.03 21.64
N ARG A 332 7.36 1.50 21.77
CA ARG A 332 6.53 1.87 20.62
C ARG A 332 7.17 2.97 19.76
N LYS A 333 7.72 4.03 20.38
CA LYS A 333 8.41 5.11 19.65
C LYS A 333 9.64 4.59 18.92
N ILE A 334 10.47 3.77 19.56
CA ILE A 334 11.65 3.15 18.94
C ILE A 334 11.23 2.32 17.72
N GLY A 335 10.21 1.46 17.86
CA GLY A 335 9.65 0.71 16.75
C GLY A 335 9.14 1.60 15.62
N SER A 336 8.44 2.68 15.95
CA SER A 336 7.92 3.63 14.97
C SER A 336 9.04 4.34 14.18
N TYR A 337 10.08 4.84 14.86
CA TYR A 337 11.26 5.46 14.23
C TYR A 337 12.00 4.47 13.34
N GLY A 338 12.18 3.25 13.83
CA GLY A 338 12.83 2.18 13.08
C GLY A 338 12.05 1.75 11.83
N ASN A 339 10.71 1.74 11.88
CA ASN A 339 9.88 1.50 10.68
C ASN A 339 10.06 2.60 9.63
N VAL A 340 10.06 3.87 10.04
CA VAL A 340 10.31 5.00 9.11
C VAL A 340 11.70 4.87 8.50
N LEU A 341 12.73 4.60 9.31
CA LEU A 341 14.10 4.40 8.84
C LEU A 341 14.19 3.25 7.83
N ALA A 342 13.53 2.12 8.08
CA ALA A 342 13.52 0.97 7.18
C ALA A 342 12.94 1.33 5.79
N ILE A 343 11.84 2.09 5.75
CA ILE A 343 11.22 2.56 4.50
C ILE A 343 12.16 3.51 3.74
N LEU A 344 12.78 4.46 4.45
CA LEU A 344 13.72 5.41 3.83
C LEU A 344 14.99 4.73 3.32
N LEU A 345 15.55 3.77 4.06
CA LEU A 345 16.70 2.97 3.63
C LEU A 345 16.38 2.15 2.37
N PHE A 346 15.18 1.58 2.29
CA PHE A 346 14.75 0.86 1.10
C PHE A 346 14.69 1.80 -0.12
N LEU A 347 13.99 2.94 0.01
CA LEU A 347 13.87 3.93 -1.06
C LEU A 347 15.24 4.47 -1.49
N GLY A 348 16.09 4.83 -0.52
CA GLY A 348 17.46 5.27 -0.76
C GLY A 348 18.30 4.22 -1.48
N GLY A 349 18.14 2.94 -1.13
CA GLY A 349 18.77 1.82 -1.81
C GLY A 349 18.36 1.69 -3.27
N ILE A 350 17.06 1.84 -3.59
CA ILE A 350 16.57 1.85 -4.97
C ILE A 350 17.21 2.99 -5.76
N VAL A 351 17.15 4.21 -5.23
CA VAL A 351 17.69 5.42 -5.86
C VAL A 351 19.21 5.28 -6.09
N PHE A 352 19.94 4.81 -5.10
CA PHE A 352 21.39 4.57 -5.19
C PHE A 352 21.73 3.59 -6.32
N GLN A 353 21.00 2.48 -6.44
CA GLN A 353 21.25 1.49 -7.48
C GLN A 353 20.94 2.04 -8.89
N LEU A 354 19.87 2.82 -9.04
CA LEU A 354 19.55 3.49 -10.30
C LEU A 354 20.66 4.45 -10.75
N PHE A 355 21.23 5.23 -9.82
CA PHE A 355 22.33 6.14 -10.12
C PHE A 355 23.63 5.40 -10.46
N ARG A 356 23.95 4.34 -9.71
CA ARG A 356 25.15 3.54 -9.95
C ARG A 356 25.16 2.94 -11.36
N THR A 357 24.04 2.36 -11.80
CA THR A 357 23.89 1.79 -13.15
C THR A 357 24.00 2.84 -14.26
N SER A 358 23.53 4.07 -14.01
CA SER A 358 23.65 5.15 -14.99
C SER A 358 25.09 5.62 -15.18
N ARG A 359 25.91 5.58 -14.12
CA ARG A 359 27.33 5.97 -14.18
C ARG A 359 28.19 4.94 -14.91
N THR A 360 27.98 3.65 -14.65
CA THR A 360 28.74 2.58 -15.33
C THR A 360 28.52 2.60 -16.84
N LYS A 361 27.25 2.70 -17.30
CA LYS A 361 26.94 2.82 -18.74
C LYS A 361 27.54 4.07 -19.40
N LYS A 362 27.64 5.19 -18.68
CA LYS A 362 28.26 6.41 -19.18
C LYS A 362 29.77 6.27 -19.32
N SER A 363 30.43 5.61 -18.36
CA SER A 363 31.86 5.33 -18.40
C SER A 363 32.23 4.44 -19.59
N GLU A 364 31.46 3.36 -19.82
CA GLU A 364 31.67 2.43 -20.95
C GLU A 364 31.56 3.13 -22.31
N ARG A 365 30.64 4.09 -22.46
CA ARG A 365 30.48 4.88 -23.70
C ARG A 365 31.57 5.92 -23.94
N ILE A 366 32.29 6.36 -22.90
CA ILE A 366 33.38 7.34 -23.05
C ILE A 366 34.70 6.61 -23.37
N SER A 367 34.80 5.34 -22.99
CA SER A 367 35.95 4.47 -23.29
C SER A 367 35.89 3.77 -24.67
N THR A 368 34.81 3.96 -25.43
CA THR A 368 34.63 3.52 -26.82
C THR A 368 34.61 4.73 -27.73
#